data_AF-A0A0R2Q845-F1
#
_entry.id   AF-A0A0R2Q845-F1
#
_cell.length_a   1.000
_cell.length_b   1.000
_cell.length_c   1.000
_cell.angle_alpha   90.00
_cell.angle_beta   90.00
_cell.angle_gamma   90.00
#
_symmetry.space_group_name_H-M   'P 1'
#
loop_
_entity.id
_entity.type
_entity.pdbx_description
1 polymer ?
#
loop_
_entity_poly.entity_id
_entity_poly.type
_entity_poly.pdbx_seq_one_letter_code
_entity_poly.pdbx_strand_id
1 'polypeptide(L)'
;MNPLEAPRRISFDLDTFIGVARKKWWVVPLTMLIGLGLMFWQESDLQTEARYFSLTRMYEPTDEGAPLTLVGVNADLISQFPSETNQSEILESEEVKQKVQAKFDREIDLLVRPFDKTFALNTETDGAAITKFSFKPSRRFSYEMTCVESDELNCSAALDAYAQELQSIRLSATKAGFANSIKLLDALLAPDLQLSTDDTSRLKLQRA
;
A
#
# COMPACT_ATOMS: atom_id res chain seq x y z
N MET A 1 59.33 -15.76 53.55
CA MET A 1 58.81 -14.54 52.88
C MET A 1 59.52 -14.43 51.54
N ASN A 2 58.85 -14.80 50.46
CA ASN A 2 59.38 -14.68 49.10
C ASN A 2 59.07 -13.27 48.58
N PRO A 3 60.06 -12.50 48.10
CA PRO A 3 59.77 -11.20 47.52
C PRO A 3 59.12 -11.35 46.14
N LEU A 4 58.14 -10.47 45.94
CA LEU A 4 57.16 -10.39 44.87
C LEU A 4 57.75 -10.21 43.47
N GLU A 5 56.96 -10.70 42.51
CA GLU A 5 57.06 -10.57 41.06
C GLU A 5 57.59 -9.22 40.58
N ALA A 6 58.64 -9.24 39.77
CA ALA A 6 59.10 -8.07 39.03
C ALA A 6 58.18 -7.80 37.83
N PRO A 7 57.78 -6.55 37.56
CA PRO A 7 56.90 -6.21 36.45
C PRO A 7 57.63 -6.43 35.11
N ARG A 8 57.09 -7.29 34.24
CA ARG A 8 57.50 -7.36 32.82
C ARG A 8 57.21 -6.01 32.16
N ARG A 9 58.21 -5.14 32.10
CA ARG A 9 58.15 -3.97 31.23
C ARG A 9 58.25 -4.45 29.79
N ILE A 10 57.15 -4.36 29.06
CA ILE A 10 57.15 -4.54 27.61
C ILE A 10 57.80 -3.27 27.04
N SER A 11 59.12 -3.27 26.92
CA SER A 11 59.84 -2.25 26.16
C SER A 11 59.63 -2.55 24.67
N PHE A 12 58.82 -1.75 24.00
CA PHE A 12 58.71 -1.79 22.54
C PHE A 12 60.01 -1.25 21.94
N ASP A 13 60.82 -2.16 21.41
CA ASP A 13 62.12 -1.83 20.81
C ASP A 13 61.94 -1.31 19.38
N LEU A 14 61.62 0.00 19.29
CA LEU A 14 61.35 0.72 18.05
C LEU A 14 62.51 0.64 17.05
N ASP A 15 63.76 0.58 17.50
CA ASP A 15 64.93 0.50 16.63
C ASP A 15 65.02 -0.84 15.91
N THR A 16 64.65 -1.92 16.60
CA THR A 16 64.54 -3.25 16.00
C THR A 16 63.41 -3.31 14.97
N PHE A 17 62.26 -2.67 15.23
CA PHE A 17 61.16 -2.56 14.25
C PHE A 17 61.56 -1.76 13.01
N ILE A 18 62.26 -0.62 13.18
CA ILE A 18 62.72 0.22 12.06
C ILE A 18 63.75 -0.55 11.20
N GLY A 19 64.65 -1.30 11.84
CA GLY A 19 65.60 -2.16 11.14
C GLY A 19 64.94 -3.27 10.31
N VAL A 20 63.91 -3.92 10.86
CA VAL A 20 63.11 -4.94 10.16
C VAL A 20 62.25 -4.33 9.05
N ALA A 21 61.63 -3.17 9.30
CA ALA A 21 60.82 -2.46 8.31
C ALA A 21 61.65 -2.01 7.10
N ARG A 22 62.88 -1.53 7.30
CA ARG A 22 63.79 -1.15 6.21
C ARG A 22 64.29 -2.37 5.42
N LYS A 23 64.52 -3.51 6.07
CA LYS A 23 64.98 -4.76 5.42
C LYS A 23 63.86 -5.52 4.69
N LYS A 24 62.62 -5.44 5.20
CA LYS A 24 61.43 -6.13 4.65
C LYS A 24 60.35 -5.15 4.17
N TRP A 25 60.76 -3.98 3.67
CA TRP A 25 59.82 -2.95 3.20
C TRP A 25 58.86 -3.47 2.12
N TRP A 26 59.32 -4.43 1.31
CA TRP A 26 58.52 -5.13 0.29
C TRP A 26 57.26 -5.83 0.82
N VAL A 27 57.23 -6.17 2.12
CA VAL A 27 56.07 -6.83 2.73
C VAL A 27 54.86 -5.90 2.74
N VAL A 28 55.07 -4.59 2.91
CA VAL A 28 53.99 -3.59 2.95
C VAL A 28 53.18 -3.57 1.65
N PRO A 29 53.76 -3.34 0.46
CA PRO A 29 53.00 -3.37 -0.79
C PRO A 29 52.44 -4.75 -1.09
N LEU A 30 53.12 -5.85 -0.71
CA LEU A 30 52.58 -7.20 -0.88
C LEU A 30 51.30 -7.41 -0.06
N THR A 31 51.32 -7.03 1.23
CA THR A 31 50.13 -7.15 2.09
C THR A 31 49.02 -6.22 1.64
N MET A 32 49.36 -5.03 1.12
CA MET A 32 48.38 -4.11 0.56
C MET A 32 47.74 -4.69 -0.71
N LEU A 33 48.51 -5.33 -1.59
CA LEU A 33 48.00 -6.03 -2.78
C LEU A 33 47.09 -7.19 -2.42
N ILE A 34 47.47 -8.00 -1.43
CA ILE A 34 46.64 -9.09 -0.93
C ILE A 34 45.34 -8.54 -0.33
N GLY A 35 45.43 -7.47 0.47
CA GLY A 35 44.26 -6.79 1.02
C GLY A 35 43.33 -6.23 -0.06
N LEU A 36 43.88 -5.62 -1.11
CA LEU A 36 43.13 -5.11 -2.26
C LEU A 36 42.45 -6.26 -3.03
N GLY A 37 43.16 -7.36 -3.26
CA GLY A 37 42.60 -8.55 -3.91
C GLY A 37 41.48 -9.19 -3.08
N LEU A 38 41.64 -9.27 -1.76
CA LEU A 38 40.59 -9.75 -0.85
C LEU A 38 39.41 -8.79 -0.77
N MET A 39 39.63 -7.47 -0.80
CA MET A 39 38.55 -6.48 -0.89
C MET A 39 37.80 -6.62 -2.21
N PHE A 40 38.47 -6.71 -3.35
CA PHE A 40 37.81 -6.94 -4.65
C PHE A 40 37.09 -8.28 -4.71
N TRP A 41 37.62 -9.33 -4.06
CA TRP A 41 36.95 -10.63 -3.98
C TRP A 41 35.68 -10.55 -3.11
N GLN A 42 35.73 -9.83 -1.98
CA GLN A 42 34.57 -9.59 -1.12
C GLN A 42 33.56 -8.63 -1.78
N GLU A 43 34.01 -7.65 -2.55
CA GLU A 43 33.14 -6.74 -3.32
C GLU A 43 32.50 -7.43 -4.53
N SER A 44 33.20 -8.40 -5.14
CA SER A 44 32.63 -9.21 -6.22
C SER A 44 31.56 -10.20 -5.73
N ASP A 45 31.60 -10.57 -4.45
CA ASP A 45 30.57 -11.39 -3.78
C ASP A 45 29.62 -10.52 -2.91
N LEU A 46 29.80 -9.20 -2.92
CA LEU A 46 28.77 -8.28 -2.49
C LEU A 46 27.69 -8.38 -3.56
N GLN A 47 26.69 -9.22 -3.30
CA GLN A 47 25.47 -9.33 -4.08
C GLN A 47 24.98 -7.92 -4.42
N THR A 48 25.35 -7.44 -5.61
CA THR A 48 24.91 -6.15 -6.17
C THR A 48 23.48 -6.27 -6.69
N GLU A 49 22.91 -7.47 -6.64
CA GLU A 49 21.50 -7.75 -6.76
C GLU A 49 20.88 -7.76 -5.35
N ALA A 50 19.86 -6.93 -5.16
CA ALA A 50 19.12 -6.92 -3.91
C ALA A 50 18.55 -8.31 -3.64
N ARG A 51 18.79 -8.85 -2.45
CA ARG A 51 18.27 -10.18 -2.05
C ARG A 51 16.74 -10.25 -2.07
N TYR A 52 16.09 -9.10 -1.97
CA TYR A 52 14.66 -8.89 -2.09
C TYR A 52 14.40 -7.43 -2.44
N PHE A 53 13.33 -7.19 -3.19
CA PHE A 53 12.76 -5.89 -3.48
C PHE A 53 11.44 -5.76 -2.73
N SER A 54 11.25 -4.64 -2.04
CA SER A 54 9.97 -4.29 -1.42
C SER A 54 9.39 -3.09 -2.17
N LEU A 55 8.24 -3.29 -2.82
CA LEU A 55 7.54 -2.24 -3.56
C LEU A 55 6.24 -1.91 -2.84
N THR A 56 6.10 -0.68 -2.37
CA THR A 56 4.86 -0.16 -1.79
C THR A 56 4.22 0.83 -2.76
N ARG A 57 2.95 0.60 -3.10
CA ARG A 57 2.14 1.53 -3.90
C ARG A 57 0.89 1.93 -3.12
N MET A 58 0.56 3.21 -3.19
CA MET A 58 -0.72 3.74 -2.73
C MET A 58 -1.69 3.74 -3.91
N TYR A 59 -2.82 3.07 -3.74
CA TYR A 59 -3.89 3.04 -4.72
C TYR A 59 -5.07 3.86 -4.20
N GLU A 60 -5.39 4.93 -4.92
CA GLU A 60 -6.62 5.69 -4.69
C GLU A 60 -7.68 5.22 -5.68
N PRO A 61 -8.80 4.64 -5.20
CA PRO A 61 -9.82 4.15 -6.10
C PRO A 61 -10.50 5.28 -6.88
N THR A 62 -10.76 5.03 -8.16
CA THR A 62 -11.54 5.95 -9.00
C THR A 62 -12.99 6.00 -8.52
N ASP A 63 -13.60 7.19 -8.64
CA ASP A 63 -15.00 7.40 -8.32
C ASP A 63 -15.91 6.90 -9.44
N GLU A 64 -16.43 5.68 -9.27
CA GLU A 64 -17.36 5.06 -10.22
C GLU A 64 -18.73 5.79 -10.29
N GLY A 65 -19.01 6.65 -9.31
CA GLY A 65 -20.21 7.49 -9.26
C GLY A 65 -20.04 8.86 -9.95
N ALA A 66 -18.81 9.31 -10.17
CA ALA A 66 -18.51 10.58 -10.84
C ALA A 66 -19.22 10.76 -12.20
N PRO A 67 -19.21 9.78 -13.14
CA PRO A 67 -19.92 9.94 -14.41
C PRO A 67 -21.44 10.03 -14.24
N LEU A 68 -22.00 9.50 -13.15
CA LEU A 68 -23.43 9.57 -12.86
C LEU A 68 -23.85 10.98 -12.41
N THR A 69 -22.94 11.71 -11.73
CA THR A 69 -23.18 13.11 -11.39
C THR A 69 -23.27 14.00 -12.62
N LEU A 70 -22.57 13.67 -13.72
CA LEU A 70 -22.69 14.40 -14.99
C LEU A 70 -24.09 14.27 -15.62
N VAL A 71 -24.78 13.15 -15.40
CA VAL A 71 -26.15 12.92 -15.89
C VAL A 71 -27.22 13.32 -14.86
N GLY A 72 -26.83 14.04 -13.80
CA GLY A 72 -27.75 14.55 -12.78
C GLY A 72 -28.17 13.54 -11.72
N VAL A 73 -27.58 12.34 -11.70
CA VAL A 73 -27.81 11.34 -10.67
C VAL A 73 -26.82 11.55 -9.54
N ASN A 74 -27.32 11.88 -8.35
CA ASN A 74 -26.46 12.07 -7.18
C ASN A 74 -26.01 10.71 -6.61
N ALA A 75 -24.81 10.27 -6.98
CA ALA A 75 -24.22 9.00 -6.56
C ALA A 75 -23.93 8.94 -5.05
N ASP A 76 -23.82 10.08 -4.35
CA ASP A 76 -23.59 10.09 -2.89
C ASP A 76 -24.80 9.60 -2.09
N LEU A 77 -25.99 9.62 -2.70
CA LEU A 77 -27.22 9.13 -2.10
C LEU A 77 -27.29 7.60 -2.03
N ILE A 78 -26.40 6.90 -2.71
CA ILE A 78 -26.47 5.44 -2.88
C ILE A 78 -25.35 4.79 -2.08
N SER A 79 -25.72 3.96 -1.11
CA SER A 79 -24.76 3.16 -0.37
C SER A 79 -24.33 1.96 -1.20
N GLN A 80 -23.03 1.85 -1.49
CA GLN A 80 -22.45 0.66 -2.10
C GLN A 80 -22.71 -0.57 -1.21
N PHE A 81 -22.96 -1.72 -1.85
CA PHE A 81 -23.15 -2.99 -1.14
C PHE A 81 -22.33 -4.09 -1.82
N PRO A 82 -21.36 -4.72 -1.15
CA PRO A 82 -20.95 -4.54 0.25
C PRO A 82 -20.36 -3.15 0.54
N SER A 83 -20.37 -2.72 1.81
CA SER A 83 -19.74 -1.46 2.25
C SER A 83 -18.23 -1.50 2.02
N GLU A 84 -17.56 -0.35 1.92
CA GLU A 84 -16.11 -0.34 1.65
C GLU A 84 -15.27 -1.09 2.71
N THR A 85 -15.69 -1.10 3.98
CA THR A 85 -15.05 -1.91 5.04
C THR A 85 -15.18 -3.41 4.78
N ASN A 86 -16.34 -3.85 4.31
CA ASN A 86 -16.55 -5.24 3.93
C ASN A 86 -15.81 -5.56 2.62
N GLN A 87 -15.64 -4.59 1.73
CA GLN A 87 -14.83 -4.75 0.51
C GLN A 87 -13.35 -4.96 0.84
N SER A 88 -12.79 -4.26 1.83
CA SER A 88 -11.42 -4.54 2.29
C SER A 88 -11.27 -5.94 2.88
N GLU A 89 -12.28 -6.42 3.61
CA GLU A 89 -12.28 -7.79 4.15
C GLU A 89 -12.36 -8.84 3.03
N ILE A 90 -13.16 -8.59 1.98
CA ILE A 90 -13.19 -9.43 0.78
C ILE A 90 -11.85 -9.40 0.04
N LEU A 91 -11.18 -8.24 -0.03
CA LEU A 91 -9.88 -8.11 -0.68
C LEU A 91 -8.78 -8.87 0.08
N GLU A 92 -8.84 -8.88 1.42
CA GLU A 92 -7.94 -9.66 2.27
C GLU A 92 -8.27 -11.17 2.30
N SER A 93 -9.41 -11.57 1.71
CA SER A 93 -9.81 -12.97 1.69
C SER A 93 -8.83 -13.86 0.90
N GLU A 94 -8.69 -15.10 1.36
CA GLU A 94 -7.83 -16.09 0.72
C GLU A 94 -8.24 -16.40 -0.73
N GLU A 95 -9.52 -16.22 -1.08
CA GLU A 95 -10.01 -16.42 -2.45
C GLU A 95 -9.40 -15.41 -3.43
N VAL A 96 -9.36 -14.14 -3.05
CA VAL A 96 -8.76 -13.08 -3.89
C VAL A 96 -7.25 -13.26 -3.94
N LYS A 97 -6.62 -13.58 -2.80
CA LYS A 97 -5.18 -13.86 -2.75
C LYS A 97 -4.80 -15.02 -3.66
N GLN A 98 -5.51 -16.15 -3.58
CA GLN A 98 -5.27 -17.30 -4.43
C GLN A 98 -5.52 -17.00 -5.92
N LYS A 99 -6.56 -16.22 -6.23
CA LYS A 99 -6.87 -15.83 -7.62
C LYS A 99 -5.76 -15.00 -8.24
N VAL A 100 -5.14 -14.09 -7.49
CA VAL A 100 -3.99 -13.32 -7.99
C VAL A 100 -2.73 -14.17 -7.98
N GLN A 101 -2.51 -14.96 -6.93
CA GLN A 101 -1.37 -15.88 -6.81
C GLN A 101 -1.32 -16.90 -7.95
N ALA A 102 -2.47 -17.36 -8.44
CA ALA A 102 -2.57 -18.25 -9.60
C ALA A 102 -2.03 -17.65 -10.91
N LYS A 103 -1.83 -16.33 -10.98
CA LYS A 103 -1.22 -15.64 -12.12
C LYS A 103 0.32 -15.66 -12.07
N PHE A 104 0.92 -16.16 -10.99
CA PHE A 104 2.36 -16.16 -10.75
C PHE A 104 2.87 -17.56 -10.39
N ASP A 105 4.02 -17.95 -10.93
CA ASP A 105 4.62 -19.28 -10.70
C ASP A 105 5.25 -19.46 -9.30
N ARG A 106 5.36 -18.38 -8.52
CA ARG A 106 5.95 -18.36 -7.17
C ARG A 106 5.08 -17.57 -6.20
N GLU A 107 5.11 -17.97 -4.94
CA GLU A 107 4.36 -17.32 -3.85
C GLU A 107 4.87 -15.90 -3.61
N ILE A 108 4.01 -14.91 -3.85
CA ILE A 108 4.32 -13.49 -3.66
C ILE A 108 3.72 -13.05 -2.32
N ASP A 109 4.56 -12.55 -1.41
CA ASP A 109 4.08 -11.99 -0.14
C ASP A 109 3.53 -10.58 -0.39
N LEU A 110 2.20 -10.46 -0.36
CA LEU A 110 1.48 -9.20 -0.53
C LEU A 110 0.70 -8.85 0.74
N LEU A 111 1.00 -7.67 1.27
CA LEU A 111 0.24 -7.03 2.32
C LEU A 111 -0.61 -5.91 1.73
N VAL A 112 -1.93 -6.01 1.85
CA VAL A 112 -2.86 -4.92 1.53
C VAL A 112 -3.42 -4.38 2.83
N ARG A 113 -3.33 -3.06 3.02
CA ARG A 113 -3.92 -2.37 4.18
C ARG A 113 -4.82 -1.24 3.72
N PRO A 114 -6.03 -1.10 4.28
CA PRO A 114 -6.80 0.11 4.09
C PRO A 114 -6.08 1.27 4.79
N PHE A 115 -5.77 2.32 4.03
CA PHE A 115 -5.18 3.57 4.51
C PHE A 115 -6.30 4.57 4.82
N ASP A 116 -6.16 5.26 5.95
CA ASP A 116 -7.26 5.89 6.69
C ASP A 116 -7.90 7.12 6.00
N LYS A 117 -9.10 7.42 6.48
CA LYS A 117 -10.14 8.32 5.95
C LYS A 117 -9.63 9.72 5.64
N THR A 118 -9.74 10.14 4.38
CA THR A 118 -9.66 11.56 4.03
C THR A 118 -10.94 12.28 4.45
N PHE A 119 -10.87 13.55 4.83
CA PHE A 119 -12.07 14.36 5.12
C PHE A 119 -12.37 15.24 3.91
N ALA A 120 -13.60 15.17 3.40
CA ALA A 120 -14.05 16.10 2.38
C ALA A 120 -14.59 17.37 3.05
N LEU A 121 -14.06 18.52 2.65
CA LEU A 121 -14.57 19.83 3.05
C LEU A 121 -15.59 20.29 2.00
N ASN A 122 -16.87 20.24 2.35
CA ASN A 122 -17.90 20.85 1.51
C ASN A 122 -18.17 22.26 2.00
N THR A 123 -18.07 23.22 1.09
CA THR A 123 -18.46 24.61 1.32
C THR A 123 -19.76 24.88 0.60
N GLU A 124 -20.82 25.15 1.35
CA GLU A 124 -22.12 25.51 0.79
C GLU A 124 -22.34 26.99 1.12
N THR A 125 -22.53 27.80 0.06
CA THR A 125 -22.75 29.24 0.19
C THR A 125 -24.25 29.50 0.15
N ASP A 126 -24.83 29.74 1.33
CA ASP A 126 -26.25 30.06 1.47
C ASP A 126 -26.40 31.59 1.45
N GLY A 127 -26.35 32.16 0.25
CA GLY A 127 -26.41 33.61 0.04
C GLY A 127 -25.22 34.42 0.59
N ALA A 128 -25.39 35.75 0.65
CA ALA A 128 -24.31 36.74 0.74
C ALA A 128 -23.55 36.83 2.08
N ALA A 129 -23.76 35.95 3.07
CA ALA A 129 -23.13 36.14 4.38
C ALA A 129 -22.81 34.88 5.21
N ILE A 130 -23.21 33.66 4.79
CA ILE A 130 -22.96 32.46 5.60
C ILE A 130 -22.34 31.37 4.74
N THR A 131 -21.04 31.13 4.94
CA THR A 131 -20.33 29.95 4.45
C THR A 131 -20.50 28.82 5.46
N LYS A 132 -21.29 27.80 5.12
CA LYS A 132 -21.40 26.58 5.92
C LYS A 132 -20.23 25.66 5.54
N PHE A 133 -19.39 25.33 6.52
CA PHE A 133 -18.35 24.31 6.38
C PHE A 133 -18.89 23.01 6.95
N SER A 134 -19.01 21.97 6.11
CA SER A 134 -19.32 20.63 6.61
C SER A 134 -18.11 19.72 6.39
N PHE A 135 -17.70 19.06 7.46
CA PHE A 135 -16.69 18.01 7.43
C PHE A 135 -17.43 16.68 7.31
N LYS A 136 -17.34 16.04 6.15
CA LYS A 136 -17.83 14.67 5.98
C LYS A 136 -16.61 13.76 5.85
N PRO A 137 -16.53 12.66 6.62
CA PRO A 137 -15.53 11.63 6.33
C PRO A 137 -15.75 11.19 4.89
N SER A 138 -14.69 11.18 4.09
CA SER A 138 -14.78 10.65 2.74
C SER A 138 -15.17 9.19 2.87
N ARG A 139 -16.14 8.77 2.06
CA ARG A 139 -16.49 7.35 1.91
C ARG A 139 -15.54 6.72 0.90
N ARG A 140 -14.25 7.00 1.02
CA ARG A 140 -13.21 6.54 0.10
C ARG A 140 -12.00 6.14 0.91
N PHE A 141 -11.69 4.85 0.90
CA PHE A 141 -10.44 4.34 1.46
C PHE A 141 -9.38 4.32 0.36
N SER A 142 -8.20 4.85 0.68
CA SER A 142 -6.99 4.56 -0.09
C SER A 142 -6.46 3.20 0.35
N TYR A 143 -5.79 2.47 -0.54
CA TYR A 143 -5.21 1.17 -0.22
C TYR A 143 -3.70 1.26 -0.30
N GLU A 144 -3.02 0.87 0.76
CA GLU A 144 -1.58 0.67 0.76
C GLU A 144 -1.31 -0.79 0.41
N MET A 145 -0.69 -1.03 -0.74
CA MET A 145 -0.32 -2.37 -1.20
C MET A 145 1.20 -2.48 -1.16
N THR A 146 1.71 -3.44 -0.40
CA THR A 146 3.15 -3.71 -0.28
C THR A 146 3.43 -5.13 -0.73
N CYS A 147 4.32 -5.28 -1.71
CA CYS A 147 4.81 -6.56 -2.19
C CYS A 147 6.29 -6.71 -1.86
N VAL A 148 6.68 -7.92 -1.44
CA VAL A 148 8.08 -8.29 -1.18
C VAL A 148 8.43 -9.50 -2.05
N GLU A 149 9.38 -9.33 -2.99
CA GLU A 149 9.75 -10.38 -3.94
C GLU A 149 11.22 -10.24 -4.40
N SER A 150 11.79 -11.31 -4.94
CA SER A 150 13.15 -11.33 -5.52
C SER A 150 13.30 -10.54 -6.83
N ASP A 151 12.21 -10.27 -7.55
CA ASP A 151 12.18 -9.58 -8.84
C ASP A 151 11.18 -8.41 -8.82
N GLU A 152 11.66 -7.22 -9.17
CA GLU A 152 10.87 -5.99 -9.22
C GLU A 152 9.72 -6.07 -10.25
N LEU A 153 9.94 -6.73 -11.40
CA LEU A 153 8.95 -6.81 -12.47
C LEU A 153 7.73 -7.63 -12.04
N ASN A 154 7.96 -8.76 -11.39
CA ASN A 154 6.89 -9.61 -10.85
C ASN A 154 6.09 -8.89 -9.77
N CYS A 155 6.79 -8.13 -8.91
CA CYS A 155 6.15 -7.36 -7.86
C CYS A 155 5.25 -6.25 -8.42
N SER A 156 5.72 -5.54 -9.46
CA SER A 156 4.91 -4.52 -10.14
C SER A 156 3.67 -5.11 -10.82
N ALA A 157 3.81 -6.24 -11.52
CA ALA A 157 2.71 -6.91 -12.19
C ALA A 157 1.67 -7.47 -11.19
N ALA A 158 2.12 -7.95 -10.03
CA ALA A 158 1.25 -8.42 -8.96
C ALA A 158 0.40 -7.27 -8.38
N LEU A 159 1.02 -6.13 -8.10
CA LEU A 159 0.30 -4.93 -7.64
C LEU A 159 -0.75 -4.47 -8.65
N ASP A 160 -0.41 -4.46 -9.94
CA ASP A 160 -1.35 -4.06 -10.99
C ASP A 160 -2.52 -5.05 -11.12
N ALA A 161 -2.26 -6.36 -10.97
CA ALA A 161 -3.30 -7.38 -10.95
C ALA A 161 -4.25 -7.22 -9.74
N TYR A 162 -3.73 -6.89 -8.55
CA TYR A 162 -4.55 -6.62 -7.37
C TYR A 162 -5.37 -5.33 -7.53
N ALA A 163 -4.79 -4.29 -8.11
CA ALA A 163 -5.51 -3.05 -8.39
C ALA A 163 -6.71 -3.27 -9.33
N GLN A 164 -6.56 -4.13 -10.35
CA GLN A 164 -7.65 -4.52 -11.26
C GLN A 164 -8.77 -5.30 -10.55
N GLU A 165 -8.41 -6.27 -9.69
CA GLU A 165 -9.40 -7.03 -8.92
C GLU A 165 -10.17 -6.10 -7.96
N LEU A 166 -9.47 -5.19 -7.28
CA LEU A 166 -10.08 -4.17 -6.42
C LEU A 166 -11.07 -3.28 -7.20
N GLN A 167 -10.71 -2.83 -8.40
CA GLN A 167 -11.62 -2.07 -9.26
C GLN A 167 -12.88 -2.88 -9.61
N SER A 168 -12.72 -4.17 -9.94
CA SER A 168 -13.84 -5.04 -10.28
C SER A 168 -14.81 -5.25 -9.09
N ILE A 169 -14.26 -5.42 -7.89
CA ILE A 169 -15.05 -5.56 -6.65
C ILE A 169 -15.83 -4.28 -6.41
N ARG A 170 -15.20 -3.11 -6.47
CA ARG A 170 -15.86 -1.81 -6.29
C ARG A 170 -16.97 -1.56 -7.32
N LEU A 171 -16.71 -1.87 -8.59
CA LEU A 171 -17.70 -1.74 -9.66
C LEU A 171 -18.92 -2.64 -9.41
N SER A 172 -18.69 -3.89 -9.02
CA SER A 172 -19.77 -4.83 -8.72
C SER A 172 -20.56 -4.42 -7.46
N ALA A 173 -19.88 -3.96 -6.42
CA ALA A 173 -20.49 -3.47 -5.20
C ALA A 173 -21.33 -2.20 -5.41
N THR A 174 -20.86 -1.32 -6.29
CA THR A 174 -21.60 -0.13 -6.71
C THR A 174 -22.87 -0.54 -7.44
N LYS A 175 -22.76 -1.38 -8.48
CA LYS A 175 -23.93 -1.90 -9.23
C LYS A 175 -24.94 -2.60 -8.33
N ALA A 176 -24.49 -3.40 -7.37
CA ALA A 176 -25.35 -4.07 -6.41
C ALA A 176 -26.04 -3.09 -5.47
N GLY A 177 -25.34 -2.05 -5.00
CA GLY A 177 -25.92 -0.94 -4.24
C GLY A 177 -27.06 -0.24 -5.00
N PHE A 178 -26.84 0.08 -6.28
CA PHE A 178 -27.87 0.64 -7.17
C PHE A 178 -29.06 -0.32 -7.36
N ALA A 179 -28.80 -1.61 -7.58
CA ALA A 179 -29.88 -2.59 -7.73
C ALA A 179 -30.73 -2.71 -6.45
N ASN A 180 -30.09 -2.63 -5.28
CA ASN A 180 -30.78 -2.68 -3.99
C ASN A 180 -31.58 -1.40 -3.73
N SER A 181 -31.08 -0.22 -4.10
CA SER A 181 -31.83 1.02 -3.96
C SER A 181 -33.08 1.03 -4.86
N ILE A 182 -32.98 0.51 -6.09
CA ILE A 182 -34.14 0.34 -6.98
C ILE A 182 -35.18 -0.60 -6.36
N LYS A 183 -34.75 -1.75 -5.82
CA LYS A 183 -35.66 -2.68 -5.13
C LYS A 183 -36.36 -2.05 -3.93
N LEU A 184 -35.64 -1.22 -3.17
CA LEU A 184 -36.21 -0.51 -2.03
C LEU A 184 -37.23 0.54 -2.50
N LEU A 185 -36.94 1.27 -3.58
CA LEU A 185 -37.90 2.19 -4.19
C LEU A 185 -39.14 1.46 -4.71
N ASP A 186 -38.99 0.31 -5.37
CA ASP A 186 -40.10 -0.53 -5.82
C ASP A 186 -40.96 -1.03 -4.64
N ALA A 187 -40.32 -1.41 -3.52
CA ALA A 187 -41.03 -1.82 -2.31
C ALA A 187 -41.77 -0.65 -1.64
N LEU A 188 -41.20 0.56 -1.62
CA LEU A 188 -41.86 1.75 -1.07
C LEU A 188 -43.00 2.28 -1.96
N LEU A 189 -42.89 2.09 -3.28
CA LEU A 189 -43.93 2.41 -4.26
C LEU A 189 -45.03 1.34 -4.33
N ALA A 190 -44.88 0.23 -3.62
CA ALA A 190 -45.92 -0.78 -3.53
C ALA A 190 -47.18 -0.17 -2.87
N PRO A 191 -48.39 -0.54 -3.35
CA PRO A 191 -49.64 0.12 -2.99
C PRO A 191 -50.07 -0.02 -1.52
N ASP A 192 -49.28 -0.71 -0.69
CA ASP A 192 -49.58 -1.01 0.72
C ASP A 192 -49.05 0.05 1.69
N LEU A 193 -48.19 0.98 1.25
CA LEU A 193 -47.80 2.13 2.06
C LEU A 193 -48.71 3.33 1.78
N GLN A 194 -49.37 3.84 2.82
CA GLN A 194 -50.10 5.12 2.79
C GLN A 194 -49.12 6.30 2.69
N LEU A 195 -48.43 6.44 1.56
CA LEU A 195 -47.64 7.64 1.27
C LEU A 195 -48.56 8.77 0.78
N SER A 196 -48.21 10.00 1.15
CA SER A 196 -48.81 11.20 0.56
C SER A 196 -48.64 11.18 -0.97
N THR A 197 -49.61 11.76 -1.69
CA THR A 197 -49.56 11.89 -3.15
C THR A 197 -48.33 12.66 -3.62
N ASP A 198 -47.85 13.62 -2.82
CA ASP A 198 -46.63 14.38 -3.10
C ASP A 198 -45.37 13.51 -2.99
N ASP A 199 -45.24 12.73 -1.91
CA ASP A 199 -44.11 11.81 -1.70
C ASP A 199 -44.04 10.73 -2.78
N THR A 200 -45.19 10.20 -3.20
CA THR A 200 -45.30 9.21 -4.27
C THR A 200 -44.82 9.77 -5.61
N SER A 201 -45.11 11.05 -5.89
CA SER A 201 -44.67 11.72 -7.12
C SER A 201 -43.16 11.95 -7.13
N ARG A 202 -42.57 12.34 -5.99
CA ARG A 202 -41.13 12.55 -5.83
C ARG A 202 -40.35 11.23 -5.93
N LEU A 203 -40.88 10.15 -5.36
CA LEU A 203 -40.26 8.81 -5.48
C LEU A 203 -40.30 8.27 -6.92
N LYS A 204 -41.37 8.53 -7.68
CA LYS A 204 -41.43 8.17 -9.11
C LYS A 204 -40.40 8.94 -9.95
N LEU A 205 -40.16 10.21 -9.62
CA LEU A 205 -39.13 11.03 -10.27
C LEU A 205 -37.72 10.54 -9.97
N GLN A 206 -37.46 10.00 -8.77
CA GLN A 206 -36.16 9.43 -8.40
C GLN A 206 -35.87 8.06 -9.02
N ARG A 207 -36.90 7.37 -9.54
CA ARG A 207 -36.77 6.10 -10.26
C ARG A 207 -36.40 6.27 -11.74
N ALA A 208 -36.89 7.34 -12.36
CA ALA A 208 -36.74 7.63 -13.79
C ALA A 208 -35.30 8.05 -14.13
#